data_AF-A0A8J6DJ62-F1
#
_entry.id   AF-A0A8J6DJ62-F1
#
_cell.length_a   1.000
_cell.length_b   1.000
_cell.length_c   1.000
_cell.angle_alpha   90.00
_cell.angle_beta   90.00
_cell.angle_gamma   90.00
#
_symmetry.space_group_name_H-M   'P 1'
#
loop_
_entity.id
_entity.type
_entity.pdbx_description
1 polymer ?
#
loop_
_entity_poly.entity_id
_entity_poly.type
_entity_poly.pdbx_seq_one_letter_code
_entity_poly.pdbx_strand_id
1 'polypeptide(L)'
;MNSLDVENDNRENQSNYFELLPVEITCYIFCLLDIPGLCRASETCQDWNDLIMNTDFIWKGPCLTLQSVCPKEVKNDVEKGYSLKETVQRNYRKSQVKHKWLSGHFSNLHSSVSLPEEIMCQMDADTWALILEAELTR
;
A
#
# COMPACT_ATOMS: atom_id res chain seq x y z
N MET A 1 39.18 3.52 -44.00
CA MET A 1 37.76 3.63 -43.59
C MET A 1 37.40 2.33 -42.89
N ASN A 2 37.52 2.28 -41.56
CA ASN A 2 36.87 1.27 -40.72
C ASN A 2 36.18 2.05 -39.62
N SER A 3 34.86 2.18 -39.76
CA SER A 3 33.94 2.88 -38.86
C SER A 3 32.97 1.83 -38.33
N LEU A 4 33.50 0.92 -37.53
CA LEU A 4 32.77 -0.08 -36.75
C LEU A 4 33.59 -0.23 -35.47
N ASP A 5 32.92 -0.30 -34.31
CA ASP A 5 33.49 -0.54 -32.97
C ASP A 5 33.47 0.65 -31.97
N VAL A 6 32.49 1.56 -32.04
CA VAL A 6 32.21 2.49 -30.91
C VAL A 6 30.72 2.63 -30.62
N GLU A 7 29.92 1.56 -30.61
CA GLU A 7 28.51 1.66 -30.17
C GLU A 7 27.94 0.40 -29.49
N ASN A 8 28.73 -0.36 -28.70
CA ASN A 8 28.14 -1.52 -28.00
C ASN A 8 28.54 -1.75 -26.54
N ASP A 9 29.13 -0.77 -25.86
CA ASP A 9 29.65 -0.97 -24.49
C ASP A 9 28.93 -0.14 -23.41
N ASN A 10 27.61 0.02 -23.53
CA ASN A 10 26.84 0.83 -22.56
C ASN A 10 25.50 0.21 -22.12
N ARG A 11 25.23 -1.06 -22.43
CA ARG A 11 23.97 -1.73 -22.05
C ARG A 11 24.12 -2.88 -21.04
N GLU A 12 25.33 -3.29 -20.67
CA GLU A 12 25.55 -4.49 -19.84
C GLU A 12 25.96 -4.24 -18.39
N ASN A 13 25.98 -2.99 -17.90
CA ASN A 13 26.46 -2.70 -16.53
C ASN A 13 25.50 -1.84 -15.68
N GLN A 14 24.20 -2.08 -15.81
CA GLN A 14 23.29 -1.78 -14.70
C GLN A 14 23.10 -3.05 -13.87
N SER A 15 24.19 -3.54 -13.27
CA SER A 15 24.05 -4.49 -12.16
C SER A 15 23.14 -3.83 -11.13
N ASN A 16 22.05 -4.51 -10.78
CA ASN A 16 21.06 -3.96 -9.88
C ASN A 16 21.77 -3.61 -8.57
N TYR A 17 21.90 -2.31 -8.26
CA TYR A 17 22.71 -1.84 -7.14
C TYR A 17 22.30 -2.52 -5.81
N PHE A 18 21.06 -2.99 -5.73
CA PHE A 18 20.52 -3.74 -4.61
C PHE A 18 21.04 -5.17 -4.47
N GLU A 19 21.50 -5.81 -5.55
CA GLU A 19 22.20 -7.10 -5.49
C GLU A 19 23.57 -6.99 -4.80
N LEU A 20 24.12 -5.77 -4.73
CA LEU A 20 25.37 -5.47 -4.04
C LEU A 20 25.17 -5.04 -2.58
N LEU A 21 23.93 -4.73 -2.17
CA LEU A 21 23.62 -4.30 -0.82
C LEU A 21 23.41 -5.51 0.10
N PRO A 22 23.92 -5.46 1.35
CA PRO A 22 23.49 -6.40 2.38
C PRO A 22 21.97 -6.33 2.56
N VAL A 23 21.35 -7.49 2.79
CA VAL A 23 19.89 -7.63 2.89
C VAL A 23 19.30 -6.74 3.99
N GLU A 24 20.04 -6.48 5.06
CA GLU A 24 19.64 -5.63 6.18
C GLU A 24 19.48 -4.17 5.74
N ILE A 25 20.36 -3.70 4.83
CA ILE A 25 20.29 -2.34 4.29
C ILE A 25 19.10 -2.21 3.36
N THR A 26 18.86 -3.21 2.51
CA THR A 26 17.67 -3.27 1.64
C THR A 26 16.39 -3.27 2.47
N CYS A 27 16.31 -4.07 3.54
CA CYS A 27 15.18 -4.05 4.47
C CYS A 27 14.99 -2.68 5.12
N TYR A 28 16.08 -2.03 5.54
CA TYR A 28 16.02 -0.71 6.13
C TYR A 28 15.46 0.33 5.15
N ILE A 29 15.87 0.29 3.88
CA ILE A 29 15.32 1.16 2.83
C ILE A 29 13.81 0.94 2.70
N PHE A 30 13.34 -0.32 2.67
CA PHE A 30 11.91 -0.61 2.59
C PHE A 30 11.14 -0.13 3.83
N CYS A 31 11.73 -0.15 5.02
CA CYS A 31 11.11 0.40 6.24
C CYS A 31 10.81 1.90 6.16
N LEU A 32 11.47 2.63 5.26
CA LEU A 32 11.28 4.07 5.05
C LEU A 32 10.16 4.38 4.05
N LEU A 33 9.63 3.38 3.36
CA LEU A 33 8.61 3.56 2.33
C LEU A 33 7.20 3.64 2.93
N ASP A 34 6.34 4.41 2.27
CA ASP A 34 4.91 4.39 2.51
C ASP A 34 4.26 3.16 1.84
N ILE A 35 2.97 2.92 2.10
CA ILE A 35 2.26 1.75 1.55
C ILE A 35 2.31 1.74 0.01
N PRO A 36 2.01 2.84 -0.72
CA PRO A 36 2.19 2.87 -2.16
C PRO A 36 3.63 2.57 -2.62
N GLY A 37 4.64 3.06 -1.91
CA GLY A 37 6.05 2.78 -2.18
C GLY A 37 6.38 1.31 -2.04
N LEU A 38 5.91 0.68 -0.96
CA LEU A 38 6.07 -0.77 -0.74
C LEU A 38 5.38 -1.59 -1.83
N CYS A 39 4.16 -1.23 -2.25
CA CYS A 39 3.47 -1.91 -3.34
C CYS A 39 4.28 -1.84 -4.64
N ARG A 40 4.73 -0.64 -5.03
CA ARG A 40 5.57 -0.49 -6.22
C ARG A 40 6.89 -1.25 -6.11
N ALA A 41 7.52 -1.24 -4.93
CA ALA A 41 8.75 -1.99 -4.68
C ALA A 41 8.52 -3.51 -4.77
N SER A 42 7.38 -4.03 -4.29
CA SER A 42 7.07 -5.45 -4.42
C SER A 42 6.79 -5.90 -5.85
N GLU A 43 6.47 -4.98 -6.75
CA GLU A 43 6.21 -5.28 -8.17
C GLU A 43 7.48 -5.23 -9.04
N THR A 44 8.63 -4.84 -8.49
CA THR A 44 9.86 -4.68 -9.29
C THR A 44 10.53 -6.01 -9.65
N CYS A 45 10.68 -6.91 -8.68
CA CYS A 45 11.25 -8.25 -8.88
C CYS A 45 10.83 -9.21 -7.77
N GLN A 46 11.05 -10.52 -8.01
CA GLN A 46 10.68 -11.58 -7.07
C GLN A 46 11.42 -11.46 -5.72
N ASP A 47 12.71 -11.14 -5.72
CA ASP A 47 13.49 -11.04 -4.48
C ASP A 47 12.98 -9.91 -3.58
N TRP A 48 12.63 -8.76 -4.16
CA TRP A 48 12.07 -7.64 -3.42
C TRP A 48 10.67 -7.97 -2.89
N ASN A 49 9.84 -8.59 -3.74
CA ASN A 49 8.54 -9.08 -3.31
C ASN A 49 8.69 -10.03 -2.11
N ASP A 50 9.57 -11.02 -2.20
CA ASP A 50 9.75 -12.02 -1.15
C ASP A 50 10.29 -11.38 0.13
N LEU A 51 11.21 -10.42 0.02
CA LEU A 51 11.73 -9.70 1.18
C LEU A 51 10.64 -8.85 1.85
N ILE A 52 9.89 -8.05 1.09
CA ILE A 52 8.81 -7.19 1.59
C ILE A 52 7.67 -8.02 2.19
N MET A 53 7.31 -9.12 1.54
CA MET A 53 6.16 -9.93 1.90
C MET A 53 6.43 -10.86 3.08
N ASN A 54 7.68 -11.25 3.33
CA ASN A 54 8.05 -12.18 4.41
C ASN A 54 8.72 -11.50 5.61
N THR A 55 8.96 -10.19 5.56
CA THR A 55 9.62 -9.45 6.65
C THR A 55 8.63 -8.52 7.35
N ASP A 56 8.08 -8.96 8.49
CA ASP A 56 6.98 -8.25 9.15
C ASP A 56 7.35 -6.84 9.66
N PHE A 57 8.58 -6.62 10.11
CA PHE A 57 8.98 -5.33 10.67
C PHE A 57 9.00 -4.18 9.65
N ILE A 58 9.08 -4.48 8.34
CA ILE A 58 8.97 -3.48 7.27
C ILE A 58 7.62 -2.75 7.35
N TRP A 59 6.58 -3.45 7.81
CA TRP A 59 5.23 -2.94 7.91
C TRP A 59 4.98 -2.08 9.16
N LYS A 60 5.99 -1.92 10.03
CA LYS A 60 5.86 -1.14 11.27
C LYS A 60 5.54 0.33 11.02
N GLY A 61 6.26 0.98 10.12
CA GLY A 61 6.01 2.38 9.74
C GLY A 61 4.58 2.57 9.20
N PRO A 62 4.18 1.84 8.14
CA PRO A 62 2.81 1.80 7.65
C PRO A 62 1.74 1.54 8.72
N CYS A 63 1.99 0.61 9.64
CA CYS A 63 1.05 0.30 10.72
C CYS A 63 0.86 1.49 11.68
N LEU A 64 1.94 2.19 12.05
CA LEU A 64 1.86 3.40 12.87
C LEU A 64 1.09 4.52 12.15
N THR A 65 1.31 4.70 10.85
CA THR A 65 0.54 5.65 10.04
C THR A 65 -0.95 5.31 10.06
N LEU A 66 -1.33 4.05 9.85
CA LEU A 66 -2.73 3.63 9.93
C LEU A 66 -3.29 3.77 11.35
N GLN A 67 -2.51 3.53 12.40
CA GLN A 67 -2.95 3.72 13.78
C GLN A 67 -3.39 5.16 14.03
N SER A 68 -2.80 6.15 13.36
CA SER A 68 -3.22 7.56 13.45
C SER A 68 -4.56 7.86 12.75
N VAL A 69 -4.93 7.05 11.75
CA VAL A 69 -6.12 7.24 10.90
C VAL A 69 -7.31 6.38 11.37
N CYS A 70 -7.05 5.13 11.72
CA CYS A 70 -8.03 4.12 12.14
C CYS A 70 -7.56 3.36 13.40
N PRO A 71 -7.42 4.07 14.55
CA PRO A 71 -6.83 3.50 15.77
C PRO A 71 -7.64 2.31 16.34
N LYS A 72 -8.96 2.32 16.20
CA LYS A 72 -9.84 1.27 16.74
C LYS A 72 -9.64 -0.04 15.99
N GLU A 73 -9.57 0.04 14.66
CA GLU A 73 -9.45 -1.10 13.76
C GLU A 73 -8.07 -1.74 13.87
N VAL A 74 -7.01 -0.93 13.89
CA VAL A 74 -5.64 -1.40 14.12
C VAL A 74 -5.52 -2.07 15.48
N LYS A 75 -6.05 -1.47 16.55
CA LYS A 75 -6.02 -2.05 17.89
C LYS A 75 -6.74 -3.41 17.95
N ASN A 76 -7.92 -3.52 17.34
CA ASN A 76 -8.67 -4.77 17.29
C ASN A 76 -7.92 -5.89 16.54
N ASP A 77 -7.23 -5.55 15.45
CA ASP A 77 -6.43 -6.53 14.72
C ASP A 77 -5.21 -6.99 15.55
N VAL A 78 -4.56 -6.08 16.28
CA VAL A 78 -3.48 -6.43 17.22
C VAL A 78 -3.98 -7.33 18.36
N GLU A 79 -5.14 -7.03 18.94
CA GLU A 79 -5.76 -7.86 19.99
C GLU A 79 -6.12 -9.27 19.50
N LYS A 80 -6.40 -9.43 18.20
CA LYS A 80 -6.64 -10.71 17.55
C LYS A 80 -5.36 -11.46 17.16
N GLY A 81 -4.19 -10.84 17.36
CA GLY A 81 -2.89 -11.44 17.08
C GLY A 81 -2.48 -11.45 15.61
N TYR A 82 -3.04 -10.56 14.77
CA TYR A 82 -2.57 -10.42 13.39
C TYR A 82 -1.16 -9.81 13.34
N SER A 83 -0.39 -10.19 12.32
CA SER A 83 0.91 -9.59 11.99
C SER A 83 0.79 -8.11 11.58
N LEU A 84 1.89 -7.37 11.56
CA LEU A 84 1.89 -5.97 11.11
C LEU A 84 1.44 -5.87 9.66
N LYS A 85 1.94 -6.76 8.80
CA LYS A 85 1.53 -6.86 7.40
C LYS A 85 0.03 -7.06 7.24
N GLU A 86 -0.53 -8.08 7.91
CA GLU A 86 -1.96 -8.38 7.82
C GLU A 86 -2.81 -7.21 8.34
N THR A 87 -2.39 -6.60 9.45
CA THR A 87 -3.05 -5.42 10.02
C THR A 87 -3.06 -4.27 9.02
N VAL A 88 -1.93 -3.99 8.36
CA VAL A 88 -1.85 -2.93 7.34
C VAL A 88 -2.75 -3.24 6.15
N GLN A 89 -2.66 -4.45 5.58
CA GLN A 89 -3.44 -4.83 4.41
C GLN A 89 -4.96 -4.77 4.67
N ARG A 90 -5.41 -5.24 5.84
CA ARG A 90 -6.83 -5.23 6.23
C ARG A 90 -7.38 -3.82 6.41
N ASN A 91 -6.58 -2.89 6.93
CA ASN A 91 -7.04 -1.55 7.29
C ASN A 91 -6.75 -0.49 6.24
N TYR A 92 -5.77 -0.70 5.36
CA TYR A 92 -5.44 0.22 4.28
C TYR A 92 -6.60 0.34 3.28
N ARG A 93 -7.15 -0.80 2.81
CA ARG A 93 -8.31 -0.80 1.90
C ARG A 93 -9.50 -0.08 2.53
N LYS A 94 -9.82 -0.39 3.79
CA LYS A 94 -10.93 0.26 4.51
C LYS A 94 -10.73 1.76 4.60
N SER A 95 -9.52 2.20 4.96
CA SER A 95 -9.17 3.61 5.06
C SER A 95 -9.29 4.33 3.73
N GLN A 96 -8.87 3.70 2.62
CA GLN A 96 -9.03 4.26 1.27
C GLN A 96 -10.51 4.38 0.85
N VAL A 97 -11.31 3.33 1.05
CA VAL A 97 -12.75 3.36 0.73
C VAL A 97 -13.44 4.44 1.54
N LYS A 98 -13.16 4.52 2.85
CA LYS A 98 -13.69 5.56 3.73
C LYS A 98 -13.30 6.96 3.25
N HIS A 99 -12.03 7.17 2.91
CA HIS A 99 -11.56 8.44 2.38
C HIS A 99 -12.28 8.83 1.08
N LYS A 100 -12.42 7.90 0.12
CA LYS A 100 -13.12 8.15 -1.15
C LYS A 100 -14.59 8.52 -0.93
N TRP A 101 -15.28 7.86 0.01
CA TRP A 101 -16.63 8.26 0.40
C TRP A 101 -16.66 9.66 0.99
N LEU A 102 -15.83 9.94 2.02
CA LEU A 102 -15.81 11.23 2.70
C LEU A 102 -15.32 12.38 1.80
N SER A 103 -14.52 12.10 0.77
CA SER A 103 -14.12 13.10 -0.23
C SER A 103 -15.20 13.37 -1.28
N GLY A 104 -16.32 12.65 -1.24
CA GLY A 104 -17.41 12.74 -2.22
C GLY A 104 -17.07 12.12 -3.57
N HIS A 105 -16.04 11.27 -3.64
CA HIS A 105 -15.63 10.62 -4.90
C HIS A 105 -16.72 9.67 -5.43
N PHE A 106 -17.53 9.12 -4.53
CA PHE A 106 -18.67 8.28 -4.85
C PHE A 106 -20.01 9.02 -4.74
N SER A 107 -20.01 10.35 -4.59
CA SER A 107 -21.25 11.12 -4.61
C SER A 107 -21.86 11.15 -6.02
N ASN A 108 -23.17 11.37 -6.12
CA ASN A 108 -23.90 11.49 -7.39
C ASN A 108 -23.89 10.22 -8.29
N LEU A 109 -23.98 9.05 -7.68
CA LEU A 109 -24.16 7.80 -8.42
C LEU A 109 -25.52 7.81 -9.13
N HIS A 110 -25.54 8.08 -10.43
CA HIS A 110 -26.76 8.19 -11.23
C HIS A 110 -27.38 6.84 -11.63
N SER A 111 -26.63 5.74 -11.51
CA SER A 111 -27.09 4.40 -11.88
C SER A 111 -26.29 3.32 -11.17
N SER A 112 -26.90 2.15 -10.99
CA SER A 112 -26.21 0.96 -10.48
C SER A 112 -25.13 0.45 -11.44
N VAL A 113 -25.23 0.77 -12.73
CA VAL A 113 -24.26 0.35 -13.76
C VAL A 113 -22.96 1.17 -13.68
N SER A 114 -22.99 2.35 -13.08
CA SER A 114 -21.82 3.21 -12.90
C SER A 114 -21.09 2.99 -11.58
N LEU A 115 -21.47 2.00 -10.78
CA LEU A 115 -20.83 1.69 -9.50
C LEU A 115 -19.49 0.97 -9.74
N PRO A 116 -18.36 1.52 -9.27
CA PRO A 116 -17.10 0.76 -9.23
C PRO A 116 -17.26 -0.51 -8.37
N GLU A 117 -16.56 -1.59 -8.73
CA GLU A 117 -16.60 -2.85 -7.96
C GLU A 117 -16.11 -2.68 -6.51
N GLU A 118 -15.31 -1.65 -6.24
CA GLU A 118 -14.63 -1.43 -4.97
C GLU A 118 -15.27 -0.38 -4.06
N ILE A 119 -16.52 0.03 -4.31
CA ILE A 119 -17.19 1.07 -3.50
C ILE A 119 -17.46 0.66 -2.05
N MET A 120 -17.55 -0.64 -1.78
CA MET A 120 -17.88 -1.18 -0.45
C MET A 120 -16.75 -2.06 0.07
N CYS A 121 -16.62 -2.12 1.39
CA CYS A 121 -15.87 -3.15 2.09
C CYS A 121 -16.48 -3.38 3.48
N GLN A 122 -16.05 -4.43 4.18
CA GLN A 122 -16.50 -4.66 5.55
C GLN A 122 -15.96 -3.55 6.48
N MET A 123 -16.87 -2.70 6.94
CA MET A 123 -16.65 -1.70 8.00
C MET A 123 -17.74 -1.85 9.06
N ASP A 124 -17.50 -1.31 10.24
CA ASP A 124 -18.49 -1.27 11.32
C ASP A 124 -19.62 -0.27 11.02
N ALA A 125 -20.73 -0.44 11.74
CA ALA A 125 -21.93 0.37 11.57
C ALA A 125 -21.68 1.86 11.87
N ASP A 126 -20.83 2.19 12.84
CA ASP A 126 -20.53 3.59 13.18
C ASP A 126 -19.78 4.26 12.03
N THR A 127 -18.81 3.57 11.43
CA THR A 127 -18.08 4.08 10.25
C THR A 127 -19.01 4.33 9.06
N TRP A 128 -19.94 3.41 8.79
CA TRP A 128 -20.95 3.62 7.74
C TRP A 128 -21.93 4.74 8.07
N ALA A 129 -22.32 4.89 9.34
CA ALA A 129 -23.18 5.99 9.78
C ALA A 129 -22.51 7.35 9.57
N LEU A 130 -21.21 7.48 9.87
CA LEU A 130 -20.43 8.69 9.59
C LEU A 130 -20.37 9.03 8.10
N ILE A 131 -20.19 8.02 7.24
CA ILE A 131 -20.20 8.21 5.78
C ILE A 131 -21.59 8.68 5.32
N LEU A 132 -22.65 8.03 5.80
CA LEU A 132 -24.02 8.39 5.46
C LEU A 132 -24.37 9.82 5.87
N GLU A 133 -23.99 10.22 7.09
CA GLU A 133 -24.20 11.59 7.58
C GLU A 133 -23.47 12.62 6.72
N ALA A 134 -22.20 12.35 6.38
CA ALA A 134 -21.43 13.20 5.48
C ALA A 134 -22.10 13.36 4.11
N GLU A 135 -22.66 12.29 3.53
CA GLU A 135 -23.36 12.35 2.25
C GLU A 135 -24.73 13.04 2.32
N LEU A 136 -25.46 12.92 3.42
CA LEU A 136 -26.74 13.61 3.62
C LEU A 136 -26.58 15.12 3.82
N THR A 137 -25.44 15.57 4.34
CA THR A 137 -25.14 16.99 4.60
C THR A 137 -24.48 17.71 3.44
N ARG A 138 -24.18 17.02 2.34
CA ARG A 138 -23.43 17.54 1.20
C ARG A 138 -24.29 18.35 0.22
#